data_AF-A0A535KFP4-F1
#
_entry.id   AF-A0A535KFP4-F1
#
_cell.length_a   1.000
_cell.length_b   1.000
_cell.length_c   1.000
_cell.angle_alpha   90.00
_cell.angle_beta   90.00
_cell.angle_gamma   90.00
#
_symmetry.space_group_name_H-M   'P 1'
#
loop_
_entity.id
_entity.type
_entity.pdbx_description
1 polymer ?
#
loop_
_entity_poly.entity_id
_entity_poly.type
_entity_poly.pdbx_seq_one_letter_code
_entity_poly.pdbx_strand_id
1 'polypeptide(L)'
;LVAVDMLFGRQSGTRETKTESEEAMTREDISVFPLAIPMIAGPGTIATTILYVDLATPHPLDLLAVAAAILSTLLAAWLVMRSSMHIIRLFGRTGILVLSRILGILLAALAIQFILNGLVLFLQMHKFAH
;
A
#
# COMPACT_ATOMS: atom_id res chain seq x y z
N LEU A 1 -23.90 4.39 26.25
CA LEU A 1 -23.72 5.85 26.21
C LEU A 1 -22.28 6.27 25.87
N VAL A 2 -21.24 5.59 26.40
CA VAL A 2 -19.82 5.89 26.07
C VAL A 2 -19.44 5.73 24.58
N ALA A 3 -19.98 4.72 23.89
CA ALA A 3 -19.72 4.51 22.46
C ALA A 3 -20.35 5.58 21.55
N VAL A 4 -21.44 6.22 22.02
CA VAL A 4 -22.14 7.28 21.27
C VAL A 4 -21.39 8.59 21.41
N ASP A 5 -20.82 8.90 22.58
CA ASP A 5 -19.96 10.08 22.77
C ASP A 5 -18.66 10.02 21.96
N MET A 6 -18.12 8.81 21.73
CA MET A 6 -16.97 8.62 20.84
C MET A 6 -17.33 8.81 19.36
N LEU A 7 -18.54 8.41 18.95
CA LEU A 7 -19.05 8.60 17.59
C LEU A 7 -19.31 10.08 17.25
N PHE A 8 -19.69 10.88 18.26
CA PHE A 8 -19.99 12.30 18.12
C PHE A 8 -18.82 13.22 18.49
N GLY A 9 -17.62 12.67 18.73
CA GLY A 9 -16.38 13.43 18.86
C GLY A 9 -16.40 14.53 19.91
N ARG A 10 -17.19 14.38 20.99
CA ARG A 10 -17.20 15.35 22.09
C ARG A 10 -16.07 15.04 23.05
N GLN A 11 -14.88 15.54 22.70
CA GLN A 11 -13.72 15.53 23.58
C GLN A 11 -13.98 16.43 24.80
N SER A 12 -14.05 15.79 25.97
CA SER A 12 -14.07 16.46 27.27
C SER A 12 -12.81 17.30 27.45
N GLY A 13 -13.00 18.61 27.44
CA GLY A 13 -12.09 19.68 27.89
C GLY A 13 -10.67 19.29 28.29
N THR A 14 -9.74 19.38 27.35
CA THR A 14 -8.37 19.88 27.61
C THR A 14 -7.96 20.65 26.36
N ARG A 15 -7.55 21.90 26.55
CA ARG A 15 -7.21 22.85 25.48
C ARG A 15 -6.12 22.23 24.60
N GLU A 16 -6.45 21.83 23.38
CA GLU A 16 -5.45 21.66 22.34
C GLU A 16 -4.78 23.02 22.12
N THR A 17 -3.57 23.14 22.66
CA THR A 17 -2.73 24.31 22.41
C THR A 17 -2.07 24.11 21.05
N LYS A 18 -1.91 25.20 20.28
CA LYS A 18 -1.32 25.19 18.92
C LYS A 18 0.02 24.45 18.83
N THR A 19 0.70 24.26 19.95
CA THR A 19 1.93 23.46 20.12
C THR A 19 1.75 21.96 19.83
N GLU A 20 0.62 21.34 20.16
CA GLU A 20 0.39 19.90 19.87
C GLU A 20 0.20 19.61 18.37
N SER A 21 -0.35 20.56 17.60
CA SER A 21 -0.50 20.43 16.15
C SER A 21 0.85 20.57 15.42
N GLU A 22 1.76 21.41 15.93
CA GLU A 22 3.12 21.55 15.40
C GLU A 22 4.03 20.38 15.84
N GLU A 23 3.82 19.83 17.05
CA GLU A 23 4.48 18.58 17.48
C GLU A 23 3.99 17.36 16.71
N ALA A 24 2.72 17.31 16.28
CA ALA A 24 2.20 16.24 15.42
C ALA A 24 2.82 16.24 14.01
N MET A 25 3.19 17.41 13.47
CA MET A 25 4.00 17.51 12.25
C MET A 25 5.45 17.04 12.45
N THR A 26 5.94 17.02 13.69
CA THR A 26 7.31 16.60 14.04
C THR A 26 7.37 15.15 14.53
N ARG A 27 6.25 14.57 14.98
CA ARG A 27 6.11 13.14 15.33
C ARG A 27 5.77 12.31 14.09
N GLU A 28 6.74 12.11 13.24
CA GLU A 28 6.62 11.26 12.03
C GLU A 28 6.48 9.74 12.35
N ASP A 29 6.57 9.28 13.60
CA ASP A 29 7.16 7.93 13.79
C ASP A 29 6.50 6.96 14.81
N ILE A 30 5.20 7.03 15.10
CA ILE A 30 4.58 6.06 16.04
C ILE A 30 3.51 5.15 15.41
N SER A 31 3.02 5.43 14.20
CA SER A 31 2.14 4.51 13.44
C SER A 31 2.83 3.75 12.30
N VAL A 32 4.14 3.93 12.15
CA VAL A 32 4.98 3.25 11.13
C VAL A 32 5.03 1.73 11.39
N PHE A 33 4.69 1.27 12.59
CA PHE A 33 4.59 -0.14 12.96
C PHE A 33 3.14 -0.47 13.35
N PRO A 34 2.41 -1.42 12.74
CA PRO A 34 2.78 -2.47 11.77
C PRO A 34 2.36 -2.17 10.32
N LEU A 35 2.03 -0.91 9.95
CA LEU A 35 1.47 -0.56 8.63
C LEU A 35 2.52 -0.39 7.51
N ALA A 36 3.77 -0.06 7.83
CA ALA A 36 4.80 0.14 6.80
C ALA A 36 5.14 -1.16 6.05
N ILE A 37 5.13 -2.31 6.73
CA ILE A 37 5.36 -3.63 6.10
C ILE A 37 4.22 -3.98 5.12
N PRO A 38 2.93 -3.90 5.50
CA PRO A 38 1.79 -3.97 4.59
C PRO A 38 1.83 -2.98 3.43
N MET A 39 2.40 -1.79 3.62
CA MET A 39 2.53 -0.82 2.52
C MET A 39 3.58 -1.26 1.48
N ILE A 40 4.69 -1.88 1.91
CA ILE A 40 5.70 -2.42 1.00
C ILE A 40 5.15 -3.66 0.27
N ALA A 41 4.48 -4.55 1.00
CA ALA A 41 3.78 -5.71 0.45
C ALA A 41 2.29 -5.40 0.33
N GLY A 42 1.93 -4.48 -0.57
CA GLY A 42 0.55 -4.05 -0.77
C GLY A 42 -0.41 -5.22 -1.07
N PRO A 43 -1.72 -5.06 -0.82
CA PRO A 43 -2.71 -6.12 -1.01
C PRO A 43 -2.75 -6.65 -2.46
N GLY A 44 -2.49 -5.79 -3.45
CA GLY A 44 -2.37 -6.20 -4.86
C GLY A 44 -1.20 -7.16 -5.09
N THR A 45 -0.01 -6.83 -4.58
CA THR A 45 1.18 -7.71 -4.64
C THR A 45 0.96 -9.05 -3.96
N ILE A 46 0.23 -9.08 -2.83
CA ILE A 46 -0.13 -10.33 -2.14
C ILE A 46 -1.03 -11.18 -3.05
N ALA A 47 -2.10 -10.60 -3.60
CA ALA A 47 -3.02 -11.30 -4.49
C ALA A 47 -2.31 -11.85 -5.74
N THR A 48 -1.45 -11.05 -6.38
CA THR A 48 -0.67 -11.48 -7.54
C THR A 48 0.31 -12.59 -7.21
N THR A 49 0.97 -12.55 -6.06
CA THR A 49 1.89 -13.60 -5.64
C THR A 49 1.17 -14.93 -5.41
N ILE A 50 0.00 -14.90 -4.76
CA ILE A 50 -0.83 -16.09 -4.57
C ILE A 50 -1.25 -16.67 -5.91
N LEU A 51 -1.73 -15.82 -6.83
CA LEU A 51 -2.12 -16.22 -8.17
C LEU A 51 -0.95 -16.87 -8.94
N TYR A 52 0.24 -16.27 -8.90
CA TYR A 52 1.40 -16.82 -9.61
C TYR A 52 1.92 -18.13 -9.02
N VAL A 53 1.84 -18.30 -7.69
CA VAL A 53 2.15 -19.59 -7.07
C VAL A 53 1.13 -20.64 -7.50
N ASP A 54 -0.16 -20.31 -7.53
CA ASP A 54 -1.23 -21.21 -7.98
C ASP A 54 -1.05 -21.65 -9.44
N LEU A 55 -0.75 -20.71 -10.35
CA LEU A 55 -0.47 -21.01 -11.76
C LEU A 55 0.80 -21.83 -11.97
N ALA A 56 1.81 -21.68 -11.11
CA ALA A 56 3.07 -22.42 -11.22
C ALA A 56 2.97 -23.86 -10.73
N THR A 57 2.01 -24.17 -9.85
CA THR A 57 1.77 -25.55 -9.40
C THR A 57 1.12 -26.39 -10.51
N PRO A 58 1.60 -27.62 -10.80
CA PRO A 58 2.56 -28.43 -10.04
C PRO A 58 4.01 -28.40 -10.57
N HIS A 59 4.35 -27.56 -11.55
CA HIS A 59 5.65 -27.59 -12.21
C HIS A 59 6.76 -26.97 -11.32
N PRO A 60 7.74 -27.76 -10.85
CA PRO A 60 8.74 -27.27 -9.89
C PRO A 60 9.68 -26.20 -10.48
N LEU A 61 9.88 -26.19 -11.80
CA LEU A 61 10.68 -25.18 -12.48
C LEU A 61 9.99 -23.81 -12.48
N ASP A 62 8.68 -23.77 -12.70
CA ASP A 62 7.91 -22.52 -12.70
C ASP A 62 7.82 -21.95 -11.28
N LEU A 63 7.70 -22.82 -10.27
CA LEU A 63 7.74 -22.41 -8.87
C LEU A 63 9.10 -21.79 -8.50
N LEU A 64 10.21 -22.36 -9.01
CA LEU A 64 11.54 -21.79 -8.83
C LEU A 64 11.67 -20.42 -9.50
N ALA A 65 11.09 -20.25 -10.69
CA ALA A 65 11.07 -18.97 -11.40
C ALA A 65 10.30 -17.90 -10.61
N VAL A 66 9.12 -18.24 -10.06
CA VAL A 66 8.35 -17.33 -9.19
C VAL A 66 9.15 -16.96 -7.93
N ALA A 67 9.78 -17.93 -7.26
CA ALA A 67 10.60 -17.68 -6.08
C ALA A 67 11.81 -16.77 -6.40
N ALA A 68 12.48 -16.99 -7.53
CA ALA A 68 13.57 -16.14 -8.00
C ALA A 68 13.09 -14.71 -8.29
N ALA A 69 11.91 -14.55 -8.91
CA ALA A 69 11.32 -13.24 -9.15
C ALA A 69 11.03 -12.47 -7.85
N ILE A 70 10.46 -13.15 -6.84
CA ILE A 70 10.21 -12.55 -5.52
C ILE A 70 11.52 -12.11 -4.86
N LEU A 71 12.53 -12.98 -4.83
CA LEU A 71 13.85 -12.66 -4.25
C LEU A 71 14.51 -11.48 -4.96
N SER A 72 14.43 -11.43 -6.29
CA SER A 72 14.99 -10.32 -7.07
C SER A 72 14.29 -8.99 -6.75
N THR A 73 12.96 -9.02 -6.55
CA THR A 73 12.16 -7.85 -6.19
C THR A 73 12.50 -7.35 -4.79
N LEU A 74 12.66 -8.26 -3.82
CA LEU A 74 13.10 -7.91 -2.46
C LEU A 74 14.51 -7.31 -2.45
N LEU A 75 15.43 -7.86 -3.24
CA LEU A 75 16.77 -7.32 -3.37
C LEU A 75 16.76 -5.91 -3.99
N ALA A 76 15.96 -5.70 -5.03
CA ALA A 76 15.78 -4.37 -5.63
C ALA A 76 15.21 -3.37 -4.62
N ALA A 77 14.16 -3.76 -3.87
CA ALA A 77 13.58 -2.92 -2.83
C ALA A 77 14.61 -2.56 -1.74
N TRP A 78 15.41 -3.54 -1.29
CA TRP A 78 16.49 -3.31 -0.34
C TRP A 78 17.54 -2.32 -0.87
N LEU A 79 17.94 -2.44 -2.13
CA LEU A 79 18.91 -1.54 -2.75
C LEU A 79 18.39 -0.10 -2.87
N VAL A 80 17.10 0.05 -3.20
CA VAL A 80 16.40 1.35 -3.24
C VAL A 80 16.35 1.97 -1.84
N MET A 81 15.95 1.20 -0.81
CA MET A 81 15.93 1.67 0.58
C MET A 81 17.34 2.07 1.05
N ARG A 82 18.36 1.28 0.73
CA ARG A 82 19.76 1.58 1.04
C ARG A 82 20.21 2.89 0.40
N SER A 83 19.71 3.19 -0.79
CA SER A 83 20.05 4.40 -1.56
C SER A 83 19.07 5.57 -1.33
N SER A 84 18.12 5.44 -0.41
CA SER A 84 17.05 6.42 -0.17
C SER A 84 17.59 7.85 0.06
N MET A 85 18.65 8.02 0.84
CA MET A 85 19.31 9.31 1.04
C MET A 85 19.90 9.94 -0.24
N HIS A 86 20.31 9.12 -1.21
CA HIS A 86 20.76 9.61 -2.51
C HIS A 86 19.57 9.98 -3.40
N ILE A 87 18.52 9.16 -3.40
CA ILE A 87 17.28 9.40 -4.15
C ILE A 87 16.64 10.71 -3.70
N ILE A 88 16.51 10.96 -2.40
CA ILE A 88 15.92 12.20 -1.87
C ILE A 88 16.71 13.44 -2.33
N ARG A 89 18.04 13.36 -2.36
CA ARG A 89 18.91 14.44 -2.84
C ARG A 89 18.79 14.68 -4.34
N LEU A 90 18.56 13.62 -5.13
CA LEU A 90 18.47 13.69 -6.59
C LEU A 90 17.12 14.28 -7.05
N PHE A 91 16.02 13.87 -6.42
CA PHE A 91 14.68 14.34 -6.75
C PHE A 91 14.35 15.70 -6.11
N GLY A 92 14.98 16.01 -4.98
CA GLY A 92 14.70 17.22 -4.21
C GLY A 92 13.25 17.29 -3.71
N ARG A 93 12.93 18.36 -2.97
CA ARG A 93 11.60 18.51 -2.33
C ARG A 93 10.47 18.58 -3.36
N THR A 94 10.65 19.35 -4.42
CA THR A 94 9.64 19.53 -5.47
C THR A 94 9.40 18.25 -6.26
N GLY A 95 10.46 17.49 -6.59
CA GLY A 95 10.33 16.23 -7.32
C GLY A 95 9.54 15.18 -6.54
N ILE A 96 9.79 15.07 -5.23
CA ILE A 96 9.04 14.15 -4.35
C ILE A 96 7.54 14.53 -4.30
N LEU A 97 7.21 15.82 -4.21
CA LEU A 97 5.83 16.31 -4.22
C LEU A 97 5.10 15.97 -5.53
N VAL A 98 5.75 16.15 -6.67
CA VAL A 98 5.17 15.78 -7.98
C VAL A 98 5.02 14.27 -8.09
N LEU A 99 6.03 13.50 -7.69
CA LEU A 99 6.00 12.03 -7.72
C LEU A 99 4.87 11.47 -6.85
N SER A 100 4.68 12.02 -5.65
CA SER A 100 3.57 11.65 -4.77
C SER A 100 2.21 11.88 -5.42
N ARG A 101 2.02 12.98 -6.16
CA ARG A 101 0.77 13.22 -6.90
C ARG A 101 0.56 12.22 -8.02
N ILE A 102 1.61 11.90 -8.78
CA ILE A 102 1.54 10.93 -9.87
C ILE A 102 1.20 9.54 -9.33
N LEU A 103 1.89 9.10 -8.27
CA LEU A 103 1.58 7.84 -7.59
C LEU A 103 0.13 7.80 -7.11
N GLY A 104 -0.38 8.89 -6.52
CA GLY A 104 -1.78 8.99 -6.12
C GLY A 104 -2.76 8.80 -7.28
N ILE A 105 -2.50 9.44 -8.43
CA ILE A 105 -3.33 9.30 -9.64
C ILE A 105 -3.26 7.87 -10.19
N LEU A 106 -2.07 7.26 -10.21
CA LEU A 106 -1.87 5.87 -10.65
C LEU A 106 -2.62 4.88 -9.74
N LEU A 107 -2.53 5.05 -8.42
CA LEU A 107 -3.25 4.22 -7.45
C LEU A 107 -4.76 4.34 -7.62
N ALA A 108 -5.29 5.54 -7.86
CA ALA A 108 -6.71 5.74 -8.14
C ALA A 108 -7.14 5.01 -9.41
N ALA A 109 -6.34 5.08 -10.47
CA ALA A 109 -6.60 4.36 -11.72
C ALA A 109 -6.60 2.83 -11.51
N LEU A 110 -5.61 2.30 -10.79
CA LEU A 110 -5.53 0.87 -10.45
C LEU A 110 -6.72 0.41 -9.60
N ALA A 111 -7.15 1.23 -8.63
CA ALA A 111 -8.31 0.91 -7.81
C ALA A 111 -9.58 0.78 -8.67
N ILE A 112 -9.82 1.72 -9.59
CA ILE A 112 -10.94 1.64 -10.54
C ILE A 112 -10.81 0.39 -11.40
N GLN A 113 -9.61 0.08 -11.90
CA GLN A 113 -9.37 -1.12 -12.72
C GLN A 113 -9.70 -2.41 -11.96
N PHE A 114 -9.29 -2.54 -10.70
CA PHE A 114 -9.62 -3.71 -9.89
C PHE A 114 -11.12 -3.83 -9.60
N ILE A 115 -11.82 -2.73 -9.34
CA ILE A 115 -13.28 -2.73 -9.17
C ILE A 115 -13.97 -3.22 -10.44
N LEU A 116 -13.59 -2.69 -11.62
CA LEU A 116 -14.16 -3.11 -12.89
C LEU A 116 -13.89 -4.58 -13.20
N ASN A 117 -12.65 -5.05 -13.00
CA ASN A 117 -12.30 -6.46 -13.18
C ASN A 117 -13.14 -7.37 -12.26
N GLY A 118 -13.29 -6.99 -10.99
CA GLY A 118 -14.12 -7.72 -10.03
C GLY A 118 -15.60 -7.77 -10.45
N LEU A 119 -16.14 -6.65 -10.93
CA LEU A 119 -17.54 -6.58 -11.40
C LEU A 119 -17.77 -7.42 -12.66
N VAL A 120 -16.84 -7.37 -13.63
CA VAL A 120 -16.91 -8.19 -14.85
C VAL A 120 -16.87 -9.67 -14.49
N LEU A 121 -15.96 -10.07 -13.60
CA LEU A 121 -15.85 -11.44 -13.11
C LEU A 121 -17.17 -11.90 -12.45
N PHE A 122 -17.77 -11.06 -11.61
CA PHE A 122 -19.05 -11.35 -10.97
C PHE A 122 -20.20 -11.53 -11.98
N LEU A 123 -20.31 -10.64 -12.96
CA LEU A 123 -21.35 -10.72 -14.00
C LEU A 123 -21.17 -11.94 -14.91
N GLN A 124 -19.93 -12.31 -15.24
CA GLN A 124 -19.65 -13.54 -15.98
C GLN A 124 -20.04 -14.78 -15.18
N MET A 125 -19.67 -14.83 -13.90
CA MET A 125 -20.03 -15.93 -13.01
C MET A 125 -21.55 -16.13 -12.93
N HIS A 126 -22.33 -15.05 -12.87
CA HIS A 126 -23.80 -15.14 -12.85
C HIS A 126 -24.40 -15.59 -14.19
N LYS A 127 -23.81 -15.19 -15.33
CA LYS A 127 -24.26 -15.63 -16.66
C LYS A 127 -24.01 -17.11 -16.95
N PHE A 128 -23.04 -17.75 -16.28
CA PHE A 128 -22.78 -19.19 -16.40
C PHE A 128 -23.64 -20.04 -15.44
N ALA A 129 -24.36 -19.42 -14.50
CA ALA A 129 -25.22 -20.12 -13.54
C ALA A 129 -26.65 -20.37 -14.06
N HIS A 130 -26.94 -20.00 -15.30
CA HIS A 130 -28.16 -20.29 -16.06
C HIS A 130 -27.80 -20.94 -17.39
#